data_AF-A0A099CT86-F1
#
_entry.id   AF-A0A099CT86-F1
#
_cell.length_a   1.000
_cell.length_b   1.000
_cell.length_c   1.000
_cell.angle_alpha   90.00
_cell.angle_beta   90.00
_cell.angle_gamma   90.00
#
_symmetry.space_group_name_H-M   'P 1'
#
loop_
_entity.id
_entity.type
_entity.pdbx_description
1 polymer ?
#
loop_
_entity_poly.entity_id
_entity_poly.type
_entity_poly.pdbx_seq_one_letter_code
_entity_poly.pdbx_strand_id
1 'polypeptide(L)'
;MKGRACMEPHMIFARRAIQNRLDQLRTTLGDESIQKLADRLNTPGKDRLAAMWEVVTFHGLSKLGVLRHELPLETGRKPDIQFKSSDLEITADVTTVSDDGLHEINPAQKLHDLIYEQQLKLGLSQAGMNLDIDYREEETSRGVRTRLCLPSSTRLPELVRDEIVPKLKEQIDAGGRVLHVSIKNETASLRITIDPSKPTFSTMSHASYTSPTIRDKNPLYEALKAKAKQLRKAPGIVGVIVGDSSTGTLAKPLTGSTALTGRAIAEEFLRQYSSINFVLLITVREEPHTWYQVHERKMWLEVDLVSTLPDDISAKLEALFRGMLDAFPKPVNMPINASHRAKDSGFGWGYHGGFTMSGKRARFSAREILEVLAGQRTAEEINEQHKALHGSGHSISMPQWIDAQLRASRLPTQMSIIKTDENESDDWIEFEFGPPDAAITPFR
;
A
#
# COMPACT_ATOMS: atom_id res chain seq x y z
N MET A 1 -2.92 -26.45 -12.57
CA MET A 1 -2.25 -25.20 -12.97
C MET A 1 -2.82 -24.06 -12.14
N LYS A 2 -1.98 -23.18 -11.58
CA LYS A 2 -2.44 -22.02 -10.81
C LYS A 2 -1.75 -20.79 -11.39
N GLY A 3 -2.52 -19.90 -12.00
CA GLY A 3 -2.06 -18.57 -12.37
C GLY A 3 -2.54 -17.61 -11.30
N ARG A 4 -1.61 -16.99 -10.58
CA ARG A 4 -1.94 -15.96 -9.59
C ARG A 4 -1.79 -14.61 -10.28
N ALA A 5 -2.85 -14.11 -10.89
CA ALA A 5 -2.98 -12.68 -11.03
C ALA A 5 -3.81 -12.19 -9.85
N CYS A 6 -3.16 -11.44 -8.97
CA CYS A 6 -3.85 -10.52 -8.09
C CYS A 6 -3.12 -9.19 -8.27
N MET A 7 -3.76 -8.22 -8.92
CA MET A 7 -3.38 -6.84 -8.68
C MET A 7 -3.70 -6.54 -7.22
N GLU A 8 -2.70 -6.08 -6.47
CA GLU A 8 -2.78 -5.94 -5.02
C GLU A 8 -3.98 -5.11 -4.55
N PRO A 9 -4.60 -5.46 -3.41
CA PRO A 9 -5.73 -4.71 -2.88
C PRO A 9 -5.36 -3.25 -2.61
N HIS A 10 -6.34 -2.34 -2.76
CA HIS A 10 -6.10 -0.89 -2.63
C HIS A 10 -5.69 -0.42 -1.23
N MET A 11 -5.82 -1.27 -0.23
CA MET A 11 -5.67 -0.94 1.19
C MET A 11 -4.89 -2.05 1.90
N ILE A 12 -4.40 -1.74 3.11
CA ILE A 12 -3.67 -2.71 3.96
C ILE A 12 -4.59 -3.88 4.34
N PHE A 13 -5.84 -3.59 4.66
CA PHE A 13 -6.86 -4.59 4.99
C PHE A 13 -7.86 -4.75 3.85
N ALA A 14 -8.44 -5.94 3.69
CA ALA A 14 -9.42 -6.19 2.64
C ALA A 14 -10.67 -5.32 2.83
N ARG A 15 -11.27 -4.89 1.70
CA ARG A 15 -12.47 -4.04 1.70
C ARG A 15 -13.62 -4.67 2.48
N ARG A 16 -13.84 -5.98 2.31
CA ARG A 16 -14.91 -6.73 3.00
C ARG A 16 -14.72 -6.68 4.52
N ALA A 17 -13.48 -6.89 5.00
CA ALA A 17 -13.17 -6.76 6.41
C ALA A 17 -13.42 -5.34 6.95
N ILE A 18 -13.01 -4.29 6.23
CA ILE A 18 -13.25 -2.89 6.63
C ILE A 18 -14.76 -2.58 6.67
N GLN A 19 -15.53 -3.02 5.67
CA GLN A 19 -16.98 -2.85 5.65
C GLN A 19 -17.64 -3.50 6.87
N ASN A 20 -17.25 -4.74 7.20
CA ASN A 20 -17.76 -5.43 8.38
C ASN A 20 -17.49 -4.64 9.68
N ARG A 21 -16.35 -3.95 9.78
CA ARG A 21 -16.02 -3.12 10.95
C ARG A 21 -16.86 -1.84 10.99
N LEU A 22 -17.07 -1.18 9.86
CA LEU A 22 -17.98 -0.03 9.76
C LEU A 22 -19.39 -0.39 10.20
N ASP A 23 -19.92 -1.53 9.73
CA ASP A 23 -21.27 -1.97 10.08
C ASP A 23 -21.40 -2.29 11.57
N GLN A 24 -20.38 -2.87 12.18
CA GLN A 24 -20.35 -3.13 13.63
C GLN A 24 -20.18 -1.85 14.46
N LEU A 25 -19.43 -0.86 13.96
CA LEU A 25 -19.23 0.41 14.66
C LEU A 25 -20.46 1.31 14.60
N ARG A 26 -21.41 1.07 13.69
CA ARG A 26 -22.63 1.88 13.54
C ARG A 26 -23.43 2.00 14.83
N THR A 27 -23.52 0.93 15.61
CA THR A 27 -24.22 0.95 16.91
C THR A 27 -23.47 1.74 18.00
N THR A 28 -22.17 1.94 17.84
CA THR A 28 -21.30 2.59 18.82
C THR A 28 -21.09 4.07 18.50
N LEU A 29 -20.85 4.40 17.23
CA LEU A 29 -20.50 5.75 16.78
C LEU A 29 -21.69 6.52 16.18
N GLY A 30 -22.72 5.80 15.74
CA GLY A 30 -23.87 6.38 15.03
C GLY A 30 -23.63 6.57 13.53
N ASP A 31 -24.73 6.74 12.78
CA ASP A 31 -24.72 6.74 11.31
C ASP A 31 -23.91 7.88 10.71
N GLU A 32 -23.96 9.08 11.30
CA GLU A 32 -23.26 10.25 10.77
C GLU A 32 -21.73 10.07 10.78
N SER A 33 -21.18 9.57 11.89
CA SER A 33 -19.73 9.32 12.01
C SER A 33 -19.28 8.18 11.09
N ILE A 34 -20.09 7.12 10.97
CA ILE A 34 -19.80 6.02 10.03
C ILE A 34 -19.83 6.50 8.58
N GLN A 35 -20.78 7.36 8.21
CA GLN A 35 -20.85 7.89 6.86
C GLN A 35 -19.61 8.73 6.53
N LYS A 36 -19.15 9.60 7.45
CA LYS A 36 -17.92 10.38 7.26
C LYS A 36 -16.68 9.49 7.06
N LEU A 37 -16.56 8.41 7.84
CA LEU A 37 -15.47 7.43 7.67
C LEU A 37 -15.57 6.71 6.31
N ALA A 38 -16.78 6.31 5.91
CA ALA A 38 -17.02 5.65 4.63
C ALA A 38 -16.71 6.58 3.44
N ASP A 39 -17.07 7.86 3.52
CA ASP A 39 -16.79 8.85 2.47
C ASP A 39 -15.29 9.05 2.26
N ARG A 40 -14.52 9.13 3.35
CA ARG A 40 -13.05 9.20 3.31
C ARG A 40 -12.43 7.93 2.73
N LEU A 41 -12.95 6.75 3.09
CA LEU A 41 -12.52 5.46 2.54
C LEU A 41 -12.82 5.33 1.03
N ASN A 42 -13.95 5.87 0.56
CA ASN A 42 -14.32 5.80 -0.85
C ASN A 42 -13.59 6.87 -1.69
N THR A 43 -13.11 7.96 -1.09
CA THR A 43 -12.37 9.01 -1.78
C THR A 43 -10.94 8.57 -2.10
N PRO A 44 -10.48 8.60 -3.36
CA PRO A 44 -9.10 8.31 -3.71
C PRO A 44 -8.13 9.31 -3.09
N GLY A 45 -7.01 8.81 -2.57
CA GLY A 45 -5.94 9.62 -1.99
C GLY A 45 -5.46 9.11 -0.63
N LYS A 46 -4.53 9.86 -0.04
CA LYS A 46 -3.84 9.49 1.21
C LYS A 46 -4.77 9.31 2.41
N ASP A 47 -5.87 10.06 2.45
CA ASP A 47 -6.82 10.04 3.57
C ASP A 47 -7.57 8.71 3.70
N ARG A 48 -7.63 7.92 2.62
CA ARG A 48 -8.18 6.56 2.63
C ARG A 48 -7.46 5.65 3.63
N LEU A 49 -6.13 5.74 3.72
CA LEU A 49 -5.37 4.95 4.69
C LEU A 49 -5.54 5.46 6.12
N ALA A 50 -5.66 6.79 6.30
CA ALA A 50 -5.94 7.38 7.60
C ALA A 50 -7.28 6.90 8.16
N ALA A 51 -8.35 7.02 7.37
CA ALA A 51 -9.67 6.53 7.73
C ALA A 51 -9.69 5.01 8.00
N MET A 52 -8.92 4.23 7.24
CA MET A 52 -8.81 2.78 7.47
C MET A 52 -8.19 2.47 8.84
N TRP A 53 -7.09 3.15 9.21
CA TRP A 53 -6.45 2.98 10.52
C TRP A 53 -7.36 3.43 11.68
N GLU A 54 -8.12 4.51 11.49
CA GLU A 54 -9.16 4.94 12.43
C GLU A 54 -10.23 3.86 12.62
N VAL A 55 -10.80 3.32 11.53
CA VAL A 55 -11.86 2.31 11.59
C VAL A 55 -11.43 1.06 12.35
N VAL A 56 -10.24 0.51 12.05
CA VAL A 56 -9.78 -0.70 12.76
C VAL A 56 -9.48 -0.42 14.22
N THR A 57 -8.92 0.75 14.53
CA THR A 57 -8.61 1.18 15.91
C THR A 57 -9.90 1.36 16.73
N PHE A 58 -10.87 2.08 16.18
CA PHE A 58 -12.17 2.28 16.84
C PHE A 58 -12.88 0.96 17.04
N HIS A 59 -12.87 0.09 16.03
CA HIS A 59 -13.49 -1.23 16.15
C HIS A 59 -12.84 -2.04 17.26
N GLY A 60 -11.52 -2.16 17.28
CA GLY A 60 -10.81 -2.91 18.30
C GLY A 60 -11.08 -2.39 19.71
N LEU A 61 -11.02 -1.07 19.93
CA LEU A 61 -11.33 -0.47 21.22
C LEU A 61 -12.79 -0.65 21.63
N SER A 62 -13.74 -0.57 20.68
CA SER A 62 -15.17 -0.76 20.96
C SER A 62 -15.52 -2.16 21.49
N LYS A 63 -14.64 -3.15 21.29
CA LYS A 63 -14.81 -4.51 21.84
C LYS A 63 -14.34 -4.65 23.28
N LEU A 64 -13.60 -3.68 23.80
CA LEU A 64 -12.87 -3.80 25.08
C LEU A 64 -13.37 -2.83 26.15
N GLY A 65 -14.31 -1.95 25.81
CA GLY A 65 -14.85 -0.96 26.73
C GLY A 65 -15.77 0.02 26.05
N VAL A 66 -16.03 1.14 26.72
CA VAL A 66 -16.89 2.20 26.22
C VAL A 66 -16.05 3.17 25.40
N LEU A 67 -16.29 3.20 24.09
CA LEU A 67 -15.66 4.13 23.16
C LEU A 67 -16.62 5.29 22.84
N ARG A 68 -16.12 6.52 22.92
CA ARG A 68 -16.76 7.72 22.39
C ARG A 68 -15.82 8.39 21.40
N HIS A 69 -16.37 8.85 20.29
CA HIS A 69 -15.63 9.45 19.18
C HIS A 69 -15.91 10.95 19.10
N GLU A 70 -14.86 11.75 18.88
CA GLU A 70 -14.95 13.20 18.69
C GLU A 70 -15.68 13.96 19.82
N LEU A 71 -15.60 13.47 21.07
CA LEU A 71 -16.19 14.19 22.20
C LEU A 71 -15.38 15.47 22.46
N PRO A 72 -16.00 16.66 22.45
CA PRO A 72 -15.28 17.90 22.66
C PRO A 72 -14.72 17.99 24.08
N LEU A 73 -13.44 18.34 24.18
CA LEU A 73 -12.78 18.77 25.41
C LEU A 73 -13.30 20.15 25.83
N GLU A 74 -12.99 20.58 27.06
CA GLU A 74 -13.25 21.96 27.52
C GLU A 74 -12.62 23.02 26.62
N THR A 75 -11.56 22.65 25.88
CA THR A 75 -10.90 23.52 24.90
C THR A 75 -11.63 23.63 23.57
N GLY A 76 -12.74 22.90 23.37
CA GLY A 76 -13.47 22.78 22.12
C GLY A 76 -12.84 21.82 21.10
N ARG A 77 -11.63 21.32 21.35
CA ARG A 77 -10.97 20.31 20.50
C ARG A 77 -11.64 18.97 20.65
N LYS A 78 -11.64 18.19 19.58
CA LYS A 78 -12.29 16.88 19.52
C LYS A 78 -11.22 15.81 19.25
N PRO A 79 -10.69 15.14 20.30
CA PRO A 79 -9.86 13.96 20.11
C PRO A 79 -10.66 12.84 19.43
N ASP A 80 -9.98 12.02 18.66
CA ASP A 80 -10.59 10.91 17.93
C ASP A 80 -11.19 9.86 18.89
N ILE A 81 -10.55 9.66 20.05
CA ILE A 81 -10.87 8.61 21.03
C ILE A 81 -11.03 9.22 22.44
N GLN A 82 -12.17 8.92 23.06
CA GLN A 82 -12.30 8.86 24.51
C GLN A 82 -12.77 7.44 24.88
N PHE A 83 -11.92 6.70 25.58
CA PHE A 83 -12.13 5.30 25.90
C PHE A 83 -12.12 5.07 27.41
N LYS A 84 -13.03 4.22 27.88
CA LYS A 84 -13.09 3.82 29.28
C LYS A 84 -13.31 2.31 29.43
N SER A 85 -12.45 1.68 30.23
CA SER A 85 -12.62 0.31 30.73
C SER A 85 -12.76 0.31 32.26
N SER A 86 -12.75 -0.87 32.89
CA SER A 86 -12.68 -1.02 34.34
C SER A 86 -11.45 -0.37 34.96
N ASP A 87 -10.35 -0.35 34.20
CA ASP A 87 -9.00 -0.06 34.72
C ASP A 87 -8.36 1.18 34.13
N LEU A 88 -8.82 1.63 32.96
CA LEU A 88 -8.18 2.69 32.18
C LEU A 88 -9.21 3.70 31.69
N GLU A 89 -8.82 4.96 31.74
CA GLU A 89 -9.52 6.07 31.07
C GLU A 89 -8.51 6.75 30.15
N ILE A 90 -8.75 6.68 28.84
CA ILE A 90 -7.80 7.08 27.79
C ILE A 90 -8.44 8.15 26.92
N THR A 91 -7.67 9.21 26.63
CA THR A 91 -7.98 10.17 25.58
C THR A 91 -6.89 10.12 24.54
N ALA A 92 -7.21 9.82 23.28
CA ALA A 92 -6.20 9.63 22.25
C ALA A 92 -6.63 10.15 20.88
N ASP A 93 -5.64 10.36 20.02
CA ASP A 93 -5.83 10.57 18.59
C ASP A 93 -5.20 9.45 17.79
N VAL A 94 -5.78 9.17 16.62
CA VAL A 94 -5.21 8.30 15.61
C VAL A 94 -4.55 9.17 14.55
N THR A 95 -3.38 8.76 14.08
CA THR A 95 -2.72 9.41 12.95
C THR A 95 -2.04 8.38 12.07
N THR A 96 -1.78 8.74 10.84
CA THR A 96 -0.91 7.97 9.95
C THR A 96 0.35 8.74 9.61
N VAL A 97 1.42 8.02 9.27
CA VAL A 97 2.69 8.62 8.86
C VAL A 97 3.09 8.08 7.49
N SER A 98 3.48 8.99 6.59
CA SER A 98 3.99 8.69 5.26
C SER A 98 5.21 9.55 4.95
N ASP A 99 6.01 9.12 3.98
CA ASP A 99 7.14 9.88 3.47
C ASP A 99 6.78 10.78 2.28
N ASP A 100 5.50 11.05 2.01
CA ASP A 100 5.04 11.84 0.84
C ASP A 100 5.74 13.20 0.73
N GLY A 101 5.88 13.92 1.85
CA GLY A 101 6.61 15.19 1.86
C GLY A 101 8.10 15.03 1.56
N LEU A 102 8.70 13.88 1.86
CA LEU A 102 10.08 13.58 1.44
C LEU A 102 10.15 13.25 -0.04
N HIS A 103 9.17 12.54 -0.60
CA HIS A 103 9.05 12.24 -2.02
C HIS A 103 8.80 13.50 -2.87
N GLU A 104 8.07 14.48 -2.35
CA GLU A 104 7.90 15.79 -3.00
C GLU A 104 9.23 16.57 -3.13
N ILE A 105 10.07 16.48 -2.09
CA ILE A 105 11.40 17.11 -2.06
C ILE A 105 12.43 16.32 -2.88
N ASN A 106 12.26 15.00 -2.97
CA ASN A 106 13.14 14.06 -3.68
C ASN A 106 12.34 13.30 -4.76
N PRO A 107 11.95 13.96 -5.87
CA PRO A 107 10.96 13.45 -6.82
C PRO A 107 11.51 12.38 -7.80
N ALA A 108 12.18 11.35 -7.27
CA ALA A 108 12.81 10.28 -8.04
C ALA A 108 11.80 9.50 -8.89
N GLN A 109 10.68 9.09 -8.31
CA GLN A 109 9.64 8.35 -9.04
C GLN A 109 9.06 9.18 -10.19
N LYS A 110 8.79 10.47 -9.95
CA LYS A 110 8.27 11.37 -10.99
C LYS A 110 9.25 11.51 -12.15
N LEU A 111 10.56 11.62 -11.86
CA LEU A 111 11.58 11.64 -12.90
C LEU A 111 11.59 10.33 -13.70
N HIS A 112 11.57 9.19 -13.01
CA HIS A 112 11.51 7.88 -13.65
C HIS A 112 10.33 7.78 -14.62
N ASP A 113 9.13 8.17 -14.18
CA ASP A 113 7.91 8.11 -14.99
C ASP A 113 8.00 9.03 -16.22
N LEU A 114 8.52 10.25 -16.05
CA LEU A 114 8.73 11.17 -17.17
C LEU A 114 9.72 10.63 -18.20
N ILE A 115 10.83 10.01 -17.77
CA ILE A 115 11.80 9.40 -18.70
C ILE A 115 11.16 8.21 -19.40
N TYR A 116 10.44 7.37 -18.64
CA TYR A 116 9.75 6.20 -19.17
C TYR A 116 8.76 6.57 -20.27
N GLU A 117 7.93 7.60 -20.06
CA GLU A 117 7.02 8.11 -21.10
C GLU A 117 7.75 8.53 -22.38
N GLN A 118 8.92 9.16 -22.26
CA GLN A 118 9.70 9.57 -23.42
C GLN A 118 10.39 8.39 -24.11
N GLN A 119 10.86 7.41 -23.34
CA GLN A 119 11.39 6.16 -23.88
C GLN A 119 10.36 5.48 -24.80
N LEU A 120 9.10 5.40 -24.37
CA LEU A 120 8.01 4.87 -25.20
C LEU A 120 7.75 5.72 -26.45
N LYS A 121 7.72 7.06 -26.31
CA LYS A 121 7.53 7.99 -27.45
C LYS A 121 8.65 7.90 -28.48
N LEU A 122 9.85 7.51 -28.08
CA LEU A 122 11.00 7.28 -28.95
C LEU A 122 11.00 5.89 -29.59
N GLY A 123 9.98 5.07 -29.36
CA GLY A 123 9.88 3.72 -29.93
C GLY A 123 10.82 2.70 -29.30
N LEU A 124 11.36 2.99 -28.10
CA LEU A 124 12.23 2.07 -27.37
C LEU A 124 11.40 1.04 -26.59
N SER A 125 12.06 -0.05 -26.16
CA SER A 125 11.46 -1.10 -25.34
C SER A 125 10.84 -0.54 -24.05
N GLN A 126 9.83 -1.23 -23.50
CA GLN A 126 9.25 -0.92 -22.19
C GLN A 126 10.15 -1.27 -20.99
N ALA A 127 11.32 -1.86 -21.24
CA ALA A 127 12.26 -2.31 -20.21
C ALA A 127 13.70 -1.87 -20.55
N GLY A 128 14.63 -2.17 -19.65
CA GLY A 128 16.06 -1.97 -19.88
C GLY A 128 16.58 -0.58 -19.52
N MET A 129 15.78 0.24 -18.84
CA MET A 129 16.24 1.52 -18.28
C MET A 129 16.88 1.30 -16.91
N ASN A 130 18.10 1.80 -16.72
CA ASN A 130 18.71 1.97 -15.41
C ASN A 130 18.90 3.47 -15.13
N LEU A 131 18.34 3.95 -14.02
CA LEU A 131 18.42 5.33 -13.57
C LEU A 131 19.18 5.40 -12.24
N ASP A 132 20.38 5.99 -12.26
CA ASP A 132 21.19 6.25 -11.07
C ASP A 132 21.13 7.74 -10.73
N ILE A 133 20.64 8.09 -9.54
CA ILE A 133 20.51 9.48 -9.10
C ILE A 133 21.50 9.71 -7.95
N ASP A 134 22.38 10.69 -8.13
CA ASP A 134 23.32 11.08 -7.08
C ASP A 134 22.60 11.84 -5.95
N TYR A 135 23.28 11.96 -4.82
CA TYR A 135 22.76 12.65 -3.64
C TYR A 135 23.80 13.59 -3.06
N ARG A 136 23.33 14.45 -2.17
CA ARG A 136 24.15 15.27 -1.28
C ARG A 136 23.67 15.13 0.15
N GLU A 137 24.60 15.35 1.06
CA GLU A 137 24.32 15.47 2.49
C GLU A 137 24.18 16.95 2.84
N GLU A 138 23.06 17.30 3.45
CA GLU A 138 22.80 18.64 3.97
C GLU A 138 23.05 18.60 5.48
N GLU A 139 24.16 19.18 5.92
CA GLU A 139 24.46 19.36 7.34
C GLU A 139 23.54 20.43 7.93
N THR A 140 22.94 20.11 9.08
CA THR A 140 22.13 21.02 9.87
C THR A 140 22.66 21.07 11.30
N SER A 141 22.28 22.09 12.07
CA SER A 141 22.60 22.16 13.51
C SER A 141 22.07 20.97 14.33
N ARG A 142 21.19 20.14 13.75
CA ARG A 142 20.57 19.00 14.41
C ARG A 142 21.03 17.64 13.87
N GLY A 143 21.90 17.63 12.85
CA GLY A 143 22.40 16.42 12.20
C GLY A 143 22.38 16.52 10.68
N VAL A 144 22.65 15.40 10.02
CA VAL A 144 22.82 15.33 8.56
C VAL A 144 21.56 14.79 7.90
N ARG A 145 21.13 15.37 6.77
CA ARG A 145 20.01 14.86 5.97
C ARG A 145 20.44 14.55 4.55
N THR A 146 20.03 13.41 4.03
CA THR A 146 20.23 13.05 2.62
C THR A 146 19.20 13.73 1.72
N ARG A 147 19.67 14.31 0.61
CA ARG A 147 18.82 14.87 -0.44
C ARG A 147 19.32 14.46 -1.82
N LEU A 148 18.41 14.08 -2.70
CA LEU A 148 18.74 13.74 -4.07
C LEU A 148 19.15 15.00 -4.86
N CYS A 149 20.12 14.84 -5.73
CA CYS A 149 20.58 15.88 -6.66
C CYS A 149 19.59 15.96 -7.83
N LEU A 150 18.37 16.43 -7.53
CA LEU A 150 17.28 16.65 -8.47
C LEU A 150 16.69 18.05 -8.31
N PRO A 151 16.18 18.65 -9.40
CA PRO A 151 15.41 19.88 -9.30
C PRO A 151 14.02 19.61 -8.69
N SER A 152 13.27 20.67 -8.42
CA SER A 152 11.90 20.54 -7.92
C SER A 152 11.02 19.75 -8.89
N SER A 153 9.97 19.12 -8.34
CA SER A 153 8.95 18.41 -9.12
C SER A 153 8.39 19.22 -10.30
N THR A 154 8.30 20.54 -10.17
CA THR A 154 7.83 21.46 -11.22
C THR A 154 8.81 21.65 -12.38
N ARG A 155 10.12 21.51 -12.13
CA ARG A 155 11.18 21.71 -13.13
C ARG A 155 11.67 20.41 -13.77
N LEU A 156 11.32 19.25 -13.22
CA LEU A 156 11.65 17.95 -13.83
C LEU A 156 11.23 17.83 -15.30
N PRO A 157 10.03 18.27 -15.74
CA PRO A 157 9.65 18.19 -17.16
C PRO A 157 10.61 18.96 -18.08
N GLU A 158 11.15 20.09 -17.63
CA GLU A 158 12.12 20.89 -18.37
C GLU A 158 13.45 20.14 -18.50
N LEU A 159 13.96 19.59 -17.39
CA LEU A 159 15.15 18.73 -17.40
C LEU A 159 15.01 17.57 -18.39
N VAL A 160 13.86 16.88 -18.39
CA VAL A 160 13.62 15.76 -19.31
C VAL A 160 13.58 16.24 -20.76
N ARG A 161 12.82 17.30 -21.04
CA ARG A 161 12.62 17.81 -22.41
C ARG A 161 13.89 18.44 -23.01
N ASP A 162 14.62 19.21 -22.22
CA ASP A 162 15.67 20.10 -22.72
C ASP A 162 17.07 19.47 -22.63
N GLU A 163 17.29 18.54 -21.70
CA GLU A 163 18.61 17.90 -21.53
C GLU A 163 18.60 16.41 -21.86
N ILE A 164 17.62 15.64 -21.34
CA ILE A 164 17.62 14.17 -21.48
C ILE A 164 17.19 13.73 -22.88
N VAL A 165 16.01 14.16 -23.35
CA VAL A 165 15.45 13.74 -24.64
C VAL A 165 16.36 14.08 -25.82
N PRO A 166 16.97 15.29 -25.92
CA PRO A 166 17.87 15.61 -27.03
C PRO A 166 19.08 14.68 -27.08
N LYS A 167 19.69 14.36 -25.93
CA LYS A 167 20.83 13.43 -25.86
C LYS A 167 20.45 12.00 -26.23
N LEU A 168 19.23 11.56 -25.92
CA LEU A 168 18.72 10.26 -26.36
C LEU A 168 18.53 10.22 -27.87
N LYS A 169 17.91 11.27 -28.45
CA LYS A 169 17.67 11.37 -29.89
C LYS A 169 18.96 11.38 -30.69
N GLU A 170 19.95 12.18 -30.27
CA GLU A 170 21.27 12.22 -30.91
C GLU A 170 21.92 10.83 -31.03
N GLN A 171 21.82 10.03 -29.96
CA GLN A 171 22.36 8.67 -29.96
C GLN A 171 21.53 7.70 -30.81
N ILE A 172 20.20 7.86 -30.84
CA ILE A 172 19.32 7.06 -31.71
C ILE A 172 19.64 7.35 -33.18
N ASP A 173 19.75 8.63 -33.56
CA ASP A 173 20.06 9.07 -34.92
C ASP A 173 21.46 8.59 -35.36
N ALA A 174 22.40 8.48 -34.42
CA ALA A 174 23.73 7.90 -34.63
C ALA A 174 23.75 6.35 -34.68
N GLY A 175 22.60 5.68 -34.55
CA GLY A 175 22.49 4.21 -34.57
C GLY A 175 22.95 3.53 -33.28
N GLY A 176 22.90 4.23 -32.14
CA GLY A 176 23.29 3.74 -30.83
C GLY A 176 22.47 2.53 -30.37
N ARG A 177 23.15 1.45 -30.00
CA ARG A 177 22.49 0.23 -29.49
C ARG A 177 22.15 0.32 -28.01
N VAL A 178 22.98 1.01 -27.22
CA VAL A 178 22.77 1.30 -25.80
C VAL A 178 22.89 2.80 -25.65
N LEU A 179 21.91 3.42 -25.00
CA LEU A 179 21.83 4.86 -24.87
C LEU A 179 22.32 5.25 -23.47
N HIS A 180 23.21 6.23 -23.41
CA HIS A 180 23.77 6.74 -22.17
C HIS A 180 23.52 8.24 -22.04
N VAL A 181 22.89 8.66 -20.94
CA VAL A 181 22.75 10.08 -20.60
C VAL A 181 23.42 10.31 -19.26
N SER A 182 24.35 11.25 -19.21
CA SER A 182 24.95 11.73 -17.98
C SER A 182 24.63 13.22 -17.85
N ILE A 183 23.95 13.58 -16.77
CA ILE A 183 23.68 14.98 -16.41
C ILE A 183 24.47 15.26 -15.14
N LYS A 184 25.27 16.31 -15.17
CA LYS A 184 25.97 16.84 -14.01
C LYS A 184 26.03 18.36 -14.13
N ASN A 185 25.08 19.03 -13.49
CA ASN A 185 24.98 20.48 -13.45
C ASN A 185 24.65 20.95 -12.03
N GLU A 186 24.44 22.25 -11.83
CA GLU A 186 24.19 22.83 -10.51
C GLU A 186 22.92 22.31 -9.82
N THR A 187 21.96 21.80 -10.60
CA THR A 187 20.63 21.42 -10.10
C THR A 187 20.34 19.93 -10.17
N ALA A 188 21.07 19.18 -11.00
CA ALA A 188 20.86 17.76 -11.24
C ALA A 188 22.19 17.00 -11.39
N SER A 189 22.27 15.81 -10.80
CA SER A 189 23.37 14.86 -11.02
C SER A 189 22.80 13.43 -11.09
N LEU A 190 22.81 12.85 -12.29
CA LEU A 190 22.21 11.55 -12.57
C LEU A 190 22.80 10.89 -13.82
N ARG A 191 22.64 9.57 -13.91
CA ARG A 191 23.00 8.77 -15.07
C ARG A 191 21.83 7.89 -15.49
N ILE A 192 21.64 7.78 -16.79
CA ILE A 192 20.62 6.94 -17.41
C ILE A 192 21.34 6.02 -18.39
N THR A 193 21.03 4.74 -18.31
CA THR A 193 21.40 3.75 -19.33
C THR A 193 20.13 3.09 -19.83
N ILE A 194 19.89 3.11 -21.15
CA ILE A 194 18.79 2.37 -21.77
C ILE A 194 19.40 1.33 -22.70
N ASP A 195 19.19 0.06 -22.38
CA ASP A 195 19.59 -1.09 -23.19
C ASP A 195 18.34 -1.79 -23.75
N PRO A 196 17.93 -1.48 -24.99
CA PRO A 196 16.77 -2.09 -25.63
C PRO A 196 16.86 -3.61 -25.76
N SER A 197 18.07 -4.19 -25.67
CA SER A 197 18.30 -5.64 -25.76
C SER A 197 18.06 -6.38 -24.45
N LYS A 198 17.84 -5.66 -23.34
CA LYS A 198 17.50 -6.23 -22.03
C LYS A 198 16.00 -6.06 -21.74
N PRO A 199 15.15 -7.03 -22.11
CA PRO A 199 13.70 -6.83 -22.14
C PRO A 199 13.02 -7.00 -20.77
N THR A 200 13.75 -7.28 -19.69
CA THR A 200 13.12 -7.83 -18.49
C THR A 200 12.72 -6.79 -17.45
N PHE A 201 13.58 -5.83 -17.08
CA PHE A 201 13.25 -4.87 -16.01
C PHE A 201 13.91 -3.52 -16.21
N SER A 202 13.29 -2.48 -15.65
CA SER A 202 13.90 -1.17 -15.42
C SER A 202 14.27 -1.04 -13.95
N THR A 203 15.39 -0.40 -13.65
CA THR A 203 15.93 -0.22 -12.30
C THR A 203 16.17 1.25 -12.00
N MET A 204 16.00 1.61 -10.73
CA MET A 204 16.34 2.94 -10.21
C MET A 204 17.15 2.77 -8.93
N SER A 205 18.24 3.53 -8.81
CA SER A 205 19.12 3.53 -7.66
C SER A 205 19.35 4.95 -7.17
N HIS A 206 19.21 5.17 -5.86
CA HIS A 206 19.51 6.42 -5.21
C HIS A 206 19.78 6.18 -3.72
N ALA A 207 20.47 7.11 -3.05
CA ALA A 207 20.63 7.02 -1.60
C ALA A 207 19.28 7.13 -0.87
N SER A 208 19.16 6.40 0.24
CA SER A 208 17.97 6.45 1.08
C SER A 208 17.85 7.82 1.74
N TYR A 209 16.75 8.52 1.47
CA TYR A 209 16.38 9.79 2.10
C TYR A 209 15.19 9.66 3.06
N THR A 210 14.62 8.45 3.16
CA THR A 210 13.48 8.10 4.02
C THR A 210 13.88 7.52 5.36
N SER A 211 15.16 7.16 5.52
CA SER A 211 15.75 6.71 6.78
C SER A 211 16.13 7.91 7.64
N PRO A 212 15.42 8.20 8.75
CA PRO A 212 15.69 9.40 9.53
C PRO A 212 16.99 9.25 10.34
N THR A 213 17.80 10.30 10.32
CA THR A 213 19.04 10.45 11.12
C THR A 213 18.89 11.53 12.19
N ILE A 214 17.85 12.37 12.09
CA ILE A 214 17.55 13.47 13.03
C ILE A 214 16.26 13.14 13.80
N ARG A 215 16.33 13.11 15.14
CA ARG A 215 15.26 12.62 16.02
C ARG A 215 13.97 13.46 15.97
N ASP A 216 14.10 14.77 15.79
CA ASP A 216 12.98 15.72 15.88
C ASP A 216 12.64 16.42 14.56
N LYS A 217 13.23 15.94 13.46
CA LYS A 217 13.00 16.42 12.09
C LYS A 217 12.77 15.26 11.14
N ASN A 218 11.62 14.61 11.30
CA ASN A 218 11.16 13.51 10.47
C ASN A 218 9.62 13.47 10.45
N PRO A 219 9.01 12.75 9.49
CA PRO A 219 7.55 12.68 9.37
C PRO A 219 6.82 12.20 10.62
N LEU A 220 7.36 11.20 11.32
CA LEU A 220 6.76 10.68 12.56
C LEU A 220 6.72 11.75 13.66
N TYR A 221 7.83 12.45 13.91
CA TYR A 221 7.90 13.48 14.94
C TYR A 221 6.96 14.66 14.67
N GLU A 222 6.87 15.13 13.42
CA GLU A 222 5.98 16.24 13.08
C GLU A 222 4.48 15.83 13.16
N ALA A 223 4.15 14.58 12.84
CA ALA A 223 2.80 14.03 13.04
C ALA A 223 2.44 13.95 14.54
N LEU A 224 3.32 13.40 15.37
CA LEU A 224 3.15 13.31 16.82
C LEU A 224 2.99 14.72 17.44
N LYS A 225 3.81 15.68 17.01
CA LYS A 225 3.73 17.08 17.44
C LYS A 225 2.42 17.75 17.06
N ALA A 226 1.85 17.44 15.89
CA ALA A 226 0.53 17.94 15.51
C ALA A 226 -0.55 17.40 16.46
N LYS A 227 -0.53 16.10 16.77
CA LYS A 227 -1.48 15.47 17.70
C LYS A 227 -1.29 15.93 19.15
N ALA A 228 -0.07 16.19 19.60
CA ALA A 228 0.17 16.79 20.91
C ALA A 228 -0.55 18.13 21.11
N LYS A 229 -0.66 18.94 20.05
CA LYS A 229 -1.43 20.19 20.07
C LYS A 229 -2.94 19.93 20.14
N GLN A 230 -3.42 18.90 19.44
CA GLN A 230 -4.83 18.47 19.44
C GLN A 230 -5.26 17.97 20.83
N LEU A 231 -4.39 17.20 21.49
CA LEU A 231 -4.64 16.57 22.80
C LEU A 231 -4.30 17.44 24.01
N ARG A 232 -3.89 18.70 23.80
CA ARG A 232 -3.50 19.57 24.92
C ARG A 232 -4.68 19.79 25.88
N LYS A 233 -4.43 19.51 27.17
CA LYS A 233 -5.42 19.49 28.28
C LYS A 233 -6.46 18.37 28.20
N ALA A 234 -6.20 17.30 27.45
CA ALA A 234 -7.02 16.10 27.52
C ALA A 234 -6.93 15.46 28.92
N PRO A 235 -8.04 14.91 29.45
CA PRO A 235 -8.04 14.19 30.73
C PRO A 235 -7.60 12.74 30.58
N GLY A 236 -7.31 12.10 31.71
CA GLY A 236 -6.94 10.69 31.79
C GLY A 236 -5.55 10.40 31.24
N ILE A 237 -5.36 9.18 30.74
CA ILE A 237 -4.14 8.76 30.06
C ILE A 237 -4.20 9.25 28.62
N VAL A 238 -3.29 10.15 28.25
CA VAL A 238 -3.29 10.81 26.95
C VAL A 238 -2.29 10.14 26.01
N GLY A 239 -2.66 9.86 24.77
CA GLY A 239 -1.73 9.22 23.84
C GLY A 239 -2.04 9.38 22.37
N VAL A 240 -1.12 8.89 21.54
CA VAL A 240 -1.27 8.89 20.07
C VAL A 240 -1.10 7.48 19.54
N ILE A 241 -2.04 7.03 18.71
CA ILE A 241 -1.96 5.76 17.99
C ILE A 241 -1.55 6.07 16.55
N VAL A 242 -0.46 5.46 16.10
CA VAL A 242 0.16 5.73 14.80
C VAL A 242 0.04 4.50 13.91
N GLY A 243 -0.66 4.64 12.79
CA GLY A 243 -0.68 3.66 11.71
C GLY A 243 0.36 3.96 10.63
N ASP A 244 0.99 2.93 10.10
CA ASP A 244 1.91 3.06 8.97
C ASP A 244 1.15 3.28 7.64
N SER A 245 1.50 4.35 6.92
CA SER A 245 0.98 4.66 5.58
C SER A 245 2.09 4.81 4.54
N SER A 246 3.17 4.03 4.70
CA SER A 246 4.40 4.05 3.90
C SER A 246 5.44 5.04 4.40
N THR A 247 6.00 4.77 5.58
CA THR A 247 7.20 5.47 6.05
C THR A 247 8.38 4.54 6.30
N GLY A 248 9.57 4.95 5.85
CA GLY A 248 10.84 4.30 6.17
C GLY A 248 11.19 4.36 7.66
N THR A 249 10.58 5.27 8.41
CA THR A 249 10.81 5.44 9.86
C THR A 249 10.33 4.23 10.69
N LEU A 250 9.26 3.58 10.24
CA LEU A 250 8.69 2.39 10.90
C LEU A 250 9.24 1.09 10.32
N ALA A 251 10.10 1.15 9.30
CA ALA A 251 10.80 -0.03 8.79
C ALA A 251 11.89 -0.48 9.77
N LYS A 252 12.24 -1.78 9.75
CA LYS A 252 13.40 -2.26 10.49
C LYS A 252 14.67 -1.72 9.84
N PRO A 253 15.56 -1.03 10.59
CA PRO A 253 16.84 -0.63 10.05
C PRO A 253 17.63 -1.85 9.60
N LEU A 254 18.37 -1.69 8.50
CA LEU A 254 19.37 -2.69 8.11
C LEU A 254 20.45 -2.78 9.19
N THR A 255 20.99 -3.98 9.40
CA THR A 255 22.12 -4.20 10.32
C THR A 255 23.27 -3.25 9.97
N GLY A 256 23.75 -2.48 10.95
CA GLY A 256 24.81 -1.48 10.76
C GLY A 256 24.34 -0.13 10.23
N SER A 257 23.03 0.09 10.06
CA SER A 257 22.48 1.40 9.71
C SER A 257 22.58 2.39 10.87
N THR A 258 22.87 3.65 10.55
CA THR A 258 22.80 4.80 11.47
C THR A 258 21.39 5.39 11.59
N ALA A 259 20.40 4.78 10.91
CA ALA A 259 19.01 5.24 10.93
C ALA A 259 18.38 5.08 12.32
N LEU A 260 17.60 6.08 12.72
CA LEU A 260 16.81 6.07 13.93
C LEU A 260 15.59 5.16 13.78
N THR A 261 15.27 4.44 14.86
CA THR A 261 14.05 3.65 14.94
C THR A 261 12.84 4.54 15.27
N GLY A 262 11.64 4.11 14.88
CA GLY A 262 10.39 4.73 15.30
C GLY A 262 10.29 4.87 16.84
N ARG A 263 10.74 3.86 17.58
CA ARG A 263 10.86 3.90 19.05
C ARG A 263 11.69 5.07 19.55
N ALA A 264 12.92 5.22 19.05
CA ALA A 264 13.83 6.28 19.49
C ALA A 264 13.26 7.69 19.21
N ILE A 265 12.50 7.84 18.11
CA ILE A 265 11.82 9.09 17.78
C ILE A 265 10.62 9.33 18.72
N ALA A 266 9.84 8.30 19.02
CA ALA A 266 8.72 8.39 19.96
C ALA A 266 9.19 8.68 21.40
N GLU A 267 10.29 8.07 21.84
CA GLU A 267 10.94 8.36 23.13
C GLU A 267 11.38 9.82 23.23
N GLU A 268 12.05 10.34 22.20
CA GLU A 268 12.46 11.75 22.15
C GLU A 268 11.25 12.70 22.13
N PHE A 269 10.16 12.32 21.45
CA PHE A 269 8.91 13.06 21.47
C PHE A 269 8.29 13.11 22.88
N LEU A 270 8.13 11.97 23.55
CA LEU A 270 7.55 11.91 24.89
C LEU A 270 8.42 12.67 25.92
N ARG A 271 9.74 12.69 25.72
CA ARG A 271 10.66 13.52 26.51
C ARG A 271 10.36 15.01 26.40
N GLN A 272 9.93 15.50 25.22
CA GLN A 272 9.62 16.91 24.97
C GLN A 272 8.16 17.28 25.25
N TYR A 273 7.23 16.32 25.18
CA TYR A 273 5.78 16.55 25.32
C TYR A 273 5.21 15.76 26.50
N SER A 274 5.50 16.22 27.72
CA SER A 274 5.05 15.57 28.97
C SER A 274 3.52 15.49 29.17
N SER A 275 2.75 16.22 28.38
CA SER A 275 1.28 16.11 28.36
C SER A 275 0.77 14.84 27.64
N ILE A 276 1.66 14.07 27.02
CA ILE A 276 1.37 12.82 26.34
C ILE A 276 2.04 11.70 27.12
N ASN A 277 1.30 10.63 27.41
CA ASN A 277 1.73 9.52 28.25
C ASN A 277 2.19 8.29 27.44
N PHE A 278 1.69 8.13 26.21
CA PHE A 278 2.10 7.03 25.35
C PHE A 278 2.03 7.35 23.86
N VAL A 279 2.80 6.60 23.09
CA VAL A 279 2.72 6.47 21.63
C VAL A 279 2.64 4.99 21.30
N LEU A 280 1.64 4.59 20.52
CA LEU A 280 1.49 3.23 20.00
C LEU A 280 1.84 3.25 18.50
N LEU A 281 2.92 2.59 18.10
CA LEU A 281 3.31 2.47 16.70
C LEU A 281 2.80 1.13 16.14
N ILE A 282 2.04 1.17 15.05
CA ILE A 282 1.48 -0.02 14.39
C ILE A 282 1.94 -0.05 12.94
N THR A 283 2.59 -1.14 12.53
CA THR A 283 3.08 -1.34 11.15
C THR A 283 2.83 -2.78 10.71
N VAL A 284 2.81 -2.99 9.39
CA VAL A 284 2.69 -4.32 8.81
C VAL A 284 4.09 -4.87 8.56
N ARG A 285 4.29 -6.14 8.89
CA ARG A 285 5.48 -6.91 8.56
C ARG A 285 5.11 -8.02 7.60
N GLU A 286 6.06 -8.37 6.76
CA GLU A 286 5.98 -9.47 5.82
C GLU A 286 7.14 -10.42 6.11
N GLU A 287 6.87 -11.72 5.98
CA GLU A 287 7.90 -12.74 6.07
C GLU A 287 8.94 -12.51 4.96
N PRO A 288 10.25 -12.50 5.29
CA PRO A 288 11.29 -12.35 4.29
C PRO A 288 11.13 -13.41 3.20
N HIS A 289 10.81 -12.97 2.00
CA HIS A 289 10.53 -13.86 0.89
C HIS A 289 11.71 -13.87 -0.08
N THR A 290 12.22 -15.06 -0.38
CA THR A 290 13.18 -15.21 -1.49
C THR A 290 12.43 -15.58 -2.76
N TRP A 291 12.96 -15.21 -3.92
CA TRP A 291 12.33 -15.42 -5.22
C TRP A 291 12.08 -16.90 -5.58
N TYR A 292 12.64 -17.85 -4.82
CA TYR A 292 12.42 -19.29 -4.98
C TYR A 292 11.24 -19.86 -4.18
N GLN A 293 10.66 -19.09 -3.25
CA GLN A 293 9.59 -19.57 -2.39
C GLN A 293 8.23 -19.39 -3.09
N VAL A 294 7.47 -20.48 -3.23
CA VAL A 294 6.19 -20.51 -3.97
C VAL A 294 4.98 -20.40 -3.03
N HIS A 295 5.21 -20.34 -1.71
CA HIS A 295 4.14 -20.22 -0.73
C HIS A 295 3.67 -18.78 -0.54
N GLU A 296 2.45 -18.66 -0.06
CA GLU A 296 1.82 -17.38 0.25
C GLU A 296 2.62 -16.60 1.29
N ARG A 297 2.82 -15.30 1.01
CA ARG A 297 3.54 -14.41 1.91
C ARG A 297 2.70 -14.19 3.16
N LYS A 298 3.31 -14.41 4.33
CA LYS A 298 2.66 -14.14 5.61
C LYS A 298 2.88 -12.69 5.99
N MET A 299 1.79 -11.97 6.21
CA MET A 299 1.82 -10.63 6.77
C MET A 299 1.22 -10.63 8.18
N TRP A 300 1.76 -9.80 9.06
CA TRP A 300 1.24 -9.61 10.42
C TRP A 300 1.42 -8.15 10.88
N LEU A 301 0.72 -7.77 11.94
CA LEU A 301 0.89 -6.47 12.57
C LEU A 301 2.00 -6.56 13.62
N GLU A 302 2.99 -5.67 13.52
CA GLU A 302 3.98 -5.44 14.57
C GLU A 302 3.62 -4.15 15.28
N VAL A 303 3.68 -4.19 16.61
CA VAL A 303 3.30 -3.08 17.47
C VAL A 303 4.39 -2.76 18.46
N ASP A 304 4.62 -1.46 18.63
CA ASP A 304 5.61 -0.94 19.56
C ASP A 304 4.96 0.14 20.45
N LEU A 305 4.79 -0.20 21.73
CA LEU A 305 4.28 0.73 22.75
C LEU A 305 5.46 1.44 23.40
N VAL A 306 5.46 2.77 23.30
CA VAL A 306 6.39 3.64 24.02
C VAL A 306 5.58 4.46 25.02
N SER A 307 5.91 4.37 26.30
CA SER A 307 5.16 5.06 27.36
C SER A 307 6.09 5.62 28.45
N THR A 308 5.62 6.68 29.11
CA THR A 308 6.24 7.26 30.32
C THR A 308 5.46 6.91 31.58
N LEU A 309 4.52 5.96 31.51
CA LEU A 309 3.66 5.56 32.62
C LEU A 309 4.39 4.55 33.53
N PRO A 310 3.99 4.46 34.81
CA PRO A 310 4.40 3.37 35.70
C PRO A 310 4.16 1.98 35.10
N ASP A 311 5.01 1.01 35.45
CA ASP A 311 5.03 -0.32 34.85
C ASP A 311 3.68 -1.06 34.95
N ASP A 312 2.96 -0.89 36.06
CA ASP A 312 1.64 -1.51 36.27
C ASP A 312 0.58 -0.95 35.32
N ILE A 313 0.59 0.37 35.08
CA ILE A 313 -0.30 1.02 34.11
C ILE A 313 0.12 0.69 32.68
N SER A 314 1.43 0.70 32.39
CA SER A 314 2.00 0.34 31.09
C SER A 314 1.63 -1.10 30.70
N ALA A 315 1.69 -2.05 31.63
CA ALA A 315 1.29 -3.44 31.40
C ALA A 315 -0.21 -3.57 31.09
N LYS A 316 -1.07 -2.82 31.80
CA LYS A 316 -2.51 -2.77 31.50
C LYS A 316 -2.78 -2.18 30.12
N LEU A 317 -2.05 -1.15 29.74
CA LEU A 317 -2.15 -0.50 28.43
C LEU A 317 -1.69 -1.44 27.30
N GLU A 318 -0.61 -2.19 27.52
CA GLU A 318 -0.14 -3.22 26.59
C GLU A 318 -1.18 -4.33 26.42
N ALA A 319 -1.78 -4.81 27.51
CA ALA A 319 -2.85 -5.80 27.44
C ALA A 319 -4.08 -5.29 26.67
N LEU A 320 -4.49 -4.03 26.90
CA LEU A 320 -5.56 -3.39 26.14
C LEU A 320 -5.25 -3.37 24.64
N PHE A 321 -4.04 -2.92 24.26
CA PHE A 321 -3.69 -2.82 22.85
C PHE A 321 -3.48 -4.17 22.18
N ARG A 322 -3.00 -5.19 22.89
CA ARG A 322 -3.00 -6.57 22.38
C ARG A 322 -4.41 -7.05 22.07
N GLY A 323 -5.35 -6.88 23.01
CA GLY A 323 -6.76 -7.21 22.76
C GLY A 323 -7.39 -6.40 21.62
N MET A 324 -6.95 -5.15 21.43
CA MET A 324 -7.41 -4.30 20.32
C MET A 324 -6.96 -4.87 18.98
N LEU A 325 -5.71 -5.32 18.88
CA LEU A 325 -5.13 -5.90 17.68
C LEU A 325 -5.72 -7.28 17.35
N ASP A 326 -6.11 -8.06 18.35
CA ASP A 326 -6.79 -9.35 18.14
C ASP A 326 -8.13 -9.19 17.39
N ALA A 327 -8.75 -8.02 17.47
CA ALA A 327 -9.96 -7.68 16.73
C ALA A 327 -9.69 -7.11 15.31
N PHE A 328 -8.44 -6.77 14.98
CA PHE A 328 -8.10 -6.23 13.67
C PHE A 328 -8.24 -7.30 12.58
N PRO A 329 -8.59 -6.90 11.33
CA PRO A 329 -8.45 -7.78 10.18
C PRO A 329 -7.01 -8.22 9.97
N LYS A 330 -6.82 -9.30 9.20
CA LYS A 330 -5.48 -9.68 8.76
C LYS A 330 -5.00 -8.71 7.67
N PRO A 331 -3.75 -8.22 7.72
CA PRO A 331 -3.20 -7.43 6.64
C PRO A 331 -3.06 -8.29 5.37
N VAL A 332 -3.44 -7.71 4.24
CA VAL A 332 -3.44 -8.31 2.90
C VAL A 332 -2.59 -7.51 1.92
N ASN A 333 -2.04 -6.38 2.36
CA ASN A 333 -1.09 -5.58 1.60
C ASN A 333 -0.07 -4.87 2.50
N MET A 334 1.10 -4.58 1.94
CA MET A 334 2.11 -3.75 2.59
C MET A 334 1.72 -2.25 2.51
N PRO A 335 2.06 -1.42 3.53
CA PRO A 335 1.72 0.00 3.56
C PRO A 335 2.19 0.78 2.33
N ILE A 336 3.39 0.49 1.81
CA ILE A 336 3.93 1.10 0.58
C ILE A 336 3.02 0.85 -0.63
N ASN A 337 2.63 -0.40 -0.83
CA ASN A 337 1.78 -0.81 -1.94
C ASN A 337 0.36 -0.26 -1.79
N ALA A 338 -0.20 -0.33 -0.57
CA ALA A 338 -1.50 0.25 -0.26
C ALA A 338 -1.49 1.78 -0.47
N SER A 339 -0.41 2.47 -0.11
CA SER A 339 -0.29 3.93 -0.30
C SER A 339 -0.25 4.33 -1.78
N HIS A 340 0.46 3.55 -2.59
CA HIS A 340 0.46 3.72 -4.05
C HIS A 340 -0.95 3.53 -4.62
N ARG A 341 -1.63 2.44 -4.22
CA ARG A 341 -2.97 2.08 -4.70
C ARG A 341 -4.11 2.91 -4.11
N ALA A 342 -3.92 3.57 -2.97
CA ALA A 342 -4.94 4.40 -2.36
C ALA A 342 -5.37 5.56 -3.28
N LYS A 343 -4.52 5.94 -4.24
CA LYS A 343 -4.77 6.97 -5.25
C LYS A 343 -5.65 6.47 -6.40
N ASP A 344 -5.79 5.16 -6.56
CA ASP A 344 -6.61 4.55 -7.59
C ASP A 344 -8.11 4.68 -7.25
N SER A 345 -8.92 4.93 -8.27
CA SER A 345 -10.37 4.95 -8.16
C SER A 345 -10.96 3.53 -8.10
N GLY A 346 -12.18 3.41 -7.59
CA GLY A 346 -12.88 2.12 -7.49
C GLY A 346 -12.39 1.24 -6.33
N PHE A 347 -12.73 -0.05 -6.41
CA PHE A 347 -12.67 -0.98 -5.28
C PHE A 347 -11.54 -2.02 -5.38
N GLY A 348 -10.55 -1.78 -6.24
CA GLY A 348 -9.55 -2.77 -6.61
C GLY A 348 -10.06 -3.77 -7.62
N TRP A 349 -9.19 -4.71 -7.95
CA TRP A 349 -9.38 -5.68 -9.02
C TRP A 349 -9.74 -7.08 -8.51
N GLY A 350 -9.92 -7.29 -7.20
CA GLY A 350 -10.26 -8.62 -6.69
C GLY A 350 -9.27 -9.69 -7.17
N TYR A 351 -9.79 -10.78 -7.74
CA TYR A 351 -9.00 -11.83 -8.36
C TYR A 351 -8.91 -11.74 -9.90
N HIS A 352 -9.04 -10.56 -10.51
CA HIS A 352 -9.00 -10.44 -11.98
C HIS A 352 -7.72 -11.04 -12.59
N GLY A 353 -7.90 -11.81 -13.66
CA GLY A 353 -6.85 -12.60 -14.29
C GLY A 353 -6.44 -13.85 -13.51
N GLY A 354 -6.87 -13.99 -12.25
CA GLY A 354 -6.54 -15.10 -11.37
C GLY A 354 -7.31 -16.35 -11.75
N PHE A 355 -6.64 -17.50 -11.68
CA PHE A 355 -7.30 -18.78 -11.93
C PHE A 355 -6.66 -19.95 -11.19
N THR A 356 -7.47 -20.97 -10.90
CA THR A 356 -6.98 -22.29 -10.52
C THR A 356 -7.64 -23.34 -11.40
N MET A 357 -6.85 -24.25 -11.94
CA MET A 357 -7.34 -25.31 -12.84
C MET A 357 -6.85 -26.67 -12.36
N SER A 358 -7.77 -27.63 -12.29
CA SER A 358 -7.48 -29.03 -11.96
C SER A 358 -8.42 -29.94 -12.73
N GLY A 359 -7.89 -30.71 -13.68
CA GLY A 359 -8.68 -31.64 -14.49
C GLY A 359 -9.81 -30.95 -15.25
N LYS A 360 -11.06 -31.30 -14.91
CA LYS A 360 -12.28 -30.73 -15.50
C LYS A 360 -12.84 -29.52 -14.74
N ARG A 361 -12.13 -29.06 -13.71
CA ARG A 361 -12.52 -27.92 -12.89
C ARG A 361 -11.62 -26.72 -13.15
N ALA A 362 -12.24 -25.56 -13.26
CA ALA A 362 -11.54 -24.29 -13.24
C ALA A 362 -12.26 -23.29 -12.34
N ARG A 363 -11.48 -22.50 -11.61
CA ARG A 363 -11.95 -21.36 -10.85
C ARG A 363 -11.42 -20.09 -11.45
N PHE A 364 -12.30 -19.10 -11.52
CA PHE A 364 -12.02 -17.75 -11.98
C PHE A 364 -12.64 -16.74 -11.02
N SER A 365 -12.18 -15.49 -11.08
CA SER A 365 -12.79 -14.38 -10.34
C SER A 365 -14.28 -14.31 -10.59
N ALA A 366 -15.08 -14.33 -9.52
CA ALA A 366 -16.52 -14.18 -9.62
C ALA A 366 -16.88 -12.80 -10.18
N ARG A 367 -16.17 -11.77 -9.72
CA ARG A 367 -16.37 -10.40 -10.20
C ARG A 367 -16.01 -10.24 -11.67
N GLU A 368 -14.87 -10.73 -12.13
CA GLU A 368 -14.45 -10.62 -13.53
C GLU A 368 -15.46 -11.30 -14.47
N ILE A 369 -15.99 -12.46 -14.10
CA ILE A 369 -17.05 -13.13 -14.87
C ILE A 369 -18.32 -12.28 -14.92
N LEU A 370 -18.75 -11.71 -13.80
CA LEU A 370 -19.94 -10.84 -13.78
C LEU A 370 -19.75 -9.59 -14.63
N GLU A 371 -18.56 -8.98 -14.63
CA GLU A 371 -18.23 -7.84 -15.49
C GLU A 371 -18.28 -8.22 -16.98
N VAL A 372 -17.82 -9.42 -17.35
CA VAL A 372 -17.96 -9.95 -18.72
C VAL A 372 -19.42 -10.16 -19.10
N LEU A 373 -20.20 -10.82 -18.24
CA LEU A 373 -21.62 -11.09 -18.49
C LEU A 373 -22.45 -9.80 -18.54
N ALA A 374 -22.04 -8.77 -17.81
CA ALA A 374 -22.66 -7.44 -17.84
C ALA A 374 -22.22 -6.60 -19.05
N GLY A 375 -21.30 -7.09 -19.89
CA GLY A 375 -20.74 -6.35 -21.01
C GLY A 375 -19.84 -5.17 -20.61
N GLN A 376 -19.37 -5.15 -19.35
CA GLN A 376 -18.43 -4.14 -18.86
C GLN A 376 -16.99 -4.47 -19.23
N ARG A 377 -16.71 -5.74 -19.54
CA ARG A 377 -15.42 -6.22 -20.05
C ARG A 377 -15.62 -7.23 -21.18
N THR A 378 -14.69 -7.24 -22.11
CA THR A 378 -14.65 -8.13 -23.27
C THR A 378 -13.64 -9.26 -23.07
N ALA A 379 -13.76 -10.34 -23.86
CA ALA A 379 -12.81 -11.43 -23.85
C ALA A 379 -11.42 -10.98 -24.33
N GLU A 380 -11.38 -10.05 -25.29
CA GLU A 380 -10.17 -9.44 -25.82
C GLU A 380 -9.39 -8.69 -24.73
N GLU A 381 -10.06 -7.83 -23.95
CA GLU A 381 -9.44 -7.10 -22.85
C GLU A 381 -8.85 -8.04 -21.78
N ILE A 382 -9.54 -9.13 -21.45
CA ILE A 382 -9.03 -10.13 -20.51
C ILE A 382 -7.81 -10.84 -21.09
N ASN A 383 -7.82 -11.20 -22.37
CA ASN A 383 -6.69 -11.82 -23.03
C ASN A 383 -5.47 -10.91 -23.05
N GLU A 384 -5.66 -9.62 -23.33
CA GLU A 384 -4.58 -8.61 -23.31
C GLU A 384 -4.02 -8.42 -21.90
N GLN A 385 -4.88 -8.24 -20.90
CA GLN A 385 -4.45 -8.13 -19.51
C GLN A 385 -3.68 -9.38 -19.07
N HIS A 386 -4.17 -10.56 -19.41
CA HIS A 386 -3.54 -11.82 -19.03
C HIS A 386 -2.16 -11.99 -19.70
N LYS A 387 -2.02 -11.60 -20.98
CA LYS A 387 -0.71 -11.55 -21.66
C LYS A 387 0.24 -10.57 -20.98
N ALA A 388 -0.26 -9.40 -20.54
CA ALA A 388 0.54 -8.43 -19.81
C ALA A 388 1.00 -8.96 -18.44
N LEU A 389 0.15 -9.72 -17.74
CA LEU A 389 0.44 -10.22 -16.39
C LEU A 389 1.31 -11.48 -16.36
N HIS A 390 1.19 -12.36 -17.35
CA HIS A 390 1.84 -13.68 -17.32
C HIS A 390 2.80 -13.93 -18.50
N GLY A 391 2.96 -12.94 -19.39
CA GLY A 391 3.74 -13.08 -20.61
C GLY A 391 3.05 -13.95 -21.67
N SER A 392 3.68 -14.06 -22.84
CA SER A 392 3.17 -14.82 -23.98
C SER A 392 3.41 -16.34 -23.89
N GLY A 393 4.14 -16.81 -22.88
CA GLY A 393 4.76 -18.14 -22.89
C GLY A 393 3.88 -19.30 -22.44
N HIS A 394 3.21 -19.22 -21.29
CA HIS A 394 2.81 -20.46 -20.59
C HIS A 394 1.51 -20.43 -19.80
N SER A 395 0.60 -19.47 -20.02
CA SER A 395 -0.68 -19.41 -19.29
C SER A 395 -1.86 -19.18 -20.22
N ILE A 396 -2.91 -20.00 -20.06
CA ILE A 396 -4.19 -19.85 -20.74
C ILE A 396 -5.10 -18.93 -19.93
N SER A 397 -5.67 -17.90 -20.56
CA SER A 397 -6.63 -17.00 -19.91
C SER A 397 -7.98 -17.69 -19.68
N MET A 398 -8.85 -17.04 -18.90
CA MET A 398 -10.23 -17.51 -18.69
C MET A 398 -10.98 -17.72 -20.02
N PRO A 399 -11.07 -16.73 -20.95
CA PRO A 399 -11.79 -16.92 -22.21
C PRO A 399 -11.20 -18.03 -23.07
N GLN A 400 -9.87 -18.12 -23.16
CA GLN A 400 -9.19 -19.16 -23.93
C GLN A 400 -9.47 -20.56 -23.38
N TRP A 401 -9.54 -20.69 -22.06
CA TRP A 401 -9.84 -21.97 -21.42
C TRP A 401 -11.29 -22.40 -21.63
N ILE A 402 -12.25 -21.47 -21.52
CA ILE A 402 -13.67 -21.76 -21.80
C ILE A 402 -13.84 -22.15 -23.27
N ASP A 403 -13.23 -21.41 -24.20
CA ASP A 403 -13.24 -21.73 -25.62
C ASP A 403 -12.65 -23.12 -25.92
N ALA A 404 -11.59 -23.53 -25.19
CA ALA A 404 -11.05 -24.88 -25.30
C ALA A 404 -12.05 -25.97 -24.88
N GLN A 405 -12.91 -25.72 -23.87
CA GLN A 405 -13.96 -26.67 -23.50
C GLN A 405 -15.06 -26.75 -24.56
N LEU A 406 -15.48 -25.61 -25.12
CA LEU A 406 -16.46 -25.54 -26.19
C LEU A 406 -15.99 -26.28 -27.46
N ARG A 407 -14.71 -26.09 -27.85
CA ARG A 407 -14.10 -26.83 -28.97
C ARG A 407 -13.98 -28.34 -28.71
N ALA A 408 -13.91 -28.74 -27.44
CA ALA A 408 -13.99 -30.14 -27.03
C ALA A 408 -15.44 -30.66 -26.92
N SER A 409 -16.42 -29.85 -27.34
CA SER A 409 -17.86 -30.08 -27.23
C SER A 409 -18.35 -30.37 -25.80
N ARG A 410 -17.71 -29.77 -24.79
CA ARG A 410 -18.08 -29.98 -23.38
C ARG A 410 -18.87 -28.79 -22.88
N LEU A 411 -20.02 -29.07 -22.27
CA LEU A 411 -20.81 -28.09 -21.53
C LEU A 411 -20.51 -28.19 -20.02
N PRO A 412 -20.67 -27.08 -19.26
CA PRO A 412 -20.58 -27.11 -17.82
C PRO A 412 -21.72 -27.95 -17.24
N THR A 413 -21.39 -28.90 -16.37
CA THR A 413 -22.36 -29.72 -15.63
C THR A 413 -22.67 -29.14 -14.25
N GLN A 414 -21.76 -28.30 -13.73
CA GLN A 414 -21.97 -27.59 -12.47
C GLN A 414 -21.26 -26.24 -12.50
N MET A 415 -21.92 -25.24 -11.91
CA MET A 415 -21.34 -23.94 -11.60
C MET A 415 -21.63 -23.62 -10.13
N SER A 416 -20.60 -23.27 -9.36
CA SER A 416 -20.76 -22.95 -7.94
C SER A 416 -19.91 -21.75 -7.54
N ILE A 417 -20.47 -20.90 -6.66
CA ILE A 417 -19.72 -19.81 -6.03
C ILE A 417 -18.97 -20.38 -4.83
N ILE A 418 -17.65 -20.21 -4.81
CA ILE A 418 -16.80 -20.52 -3.67
C ILE A 418 -16.56 -19.22 -2.91
N LYS A 419 -17.27 -19.06 -1.79
CA LYS A 419 -17.14 -17.92 -0.90
C LYS A 419 -15.78 -17.93 -0.22
N THR A 420 -15.14 -16.78 -0.22
CA THR A 420 -13.89 -16.53 0.50
C THR A 420 -14.15 -15.90 1.85
N ASP A 421 -13.11 -15.81 2.69
CA ASP A 421 -13.24 -15.16 3.99
C ASP A 421 -13.27 -13.62 3.88
N GLU A 422 -13.30 -12.92 5.02
CA GLU A 422 -13.40 -11.46 5.05
C GLU A 422 -12.13 -10.72 4.64
N ASN A 423 -10.98 -11.38 4.72
CA ASN A 423 -9.67 -10.87 4.33
C ASN A 423 -9.38 -11.10 2.85
N GLU A 424 -10.37 -11.55 2.08
CA GLU A 424 -10.26 -11.73 0.64
C GLU A 424 -11.08 -10.65 -0.08
N SER A 425 -10.60 -10.23 -1.24
CA SER A 425 -11.18 -9.10 -2.00
C SER A 425 -12.25 -9.52 -3.01
N ASP A 426 -12.45 -10.82 -3.22
CA ASP A 426 -13.35 -11.39 -4.22
C ASP A 426 -13.72 -12.83 -3.88
N ASP A 427 -14.74 -13.38 -4.55
CA ASP A 427 -15.12 -14.79 -4.50
C ASP A 427 -14.65 -15.51 -5.78
N TRP A 428 -14.69 -16.84 -5.78
CA TRP A 428 -14.44 -17.62 -7.00
C TRP A 428 -15.75 -18.16 -7.59
N ILE A 429 -15.83 -18.25 -8.91
CA ILE A 429 -16.78 -19.15 -9.59
C ILE A 429 -15.99 -20.38 -10.04
N GLU A 430 -16.42 -21.56 -9.58
CA GLU A 430 -15.91 -22.84 -10.06
C GLU A 430 -16.85 -23.41 -11.12
N PHE A 431 -16.28 -23.76 -12.28
CA PHE A 431 -16.96 -24.54 -13.32
C PHE A 431 -16.46 -25.98 -13.26
N GLU A 432 -17.38 -26.93 -13.37
CA GLU A 432 -17.07 -28.32 -13.67
C GLU A 432 -17.66 -28.69 -15.03
N PHE A 433 -16.84 -29.21 -15.94
CA PHE A 433 -17.26 -29.60 -17.29
C PHE A 433 -17.47 -31.12 -17.41
N GLY A 434 -18.50 -31.48 -18.18
CA GLY A 434 -18.86 -32.87 -18.45
C GLY A 434 -18.02 -33.56 -19.53
N PRO A 435 -18.38 -34.79 -19.93
CA PRO A 435 -17.95 -35.36 -21.21
C PRO A 435 -18.53 -34.55 -22.40
N PRO A 436 -18.13 -34.85 -23.65
CA PRO A 436 -18.74 -34.23 -24.82
C PRO A 436 -20.26 -34.39 -24.83
N ASP A 437 -20.97 -33.30 -25.05
CA ASP A 437 -22.43 -33.21 -25.00
C ASP A 437 -23.04 -33.38 -26.39
N ALA A 438 -24.09 -34.18 -26.50
CA ALA A 438 -24.81 -34.44 -27.75
C ALA A 438 -25.38 -33.17 -28.39
N ALA A 439 -25.69 -32.13 -27.59
CA ALA A 439 -26.24 -30.86 -28.08
C ALA A 439 -25.22 -30.03 -28.88
N ILE A 440 -23.92 -30.25 -28.67
CA ILE A 440 -22.84 -29.48 -29.31
C ILE A 440 -21.75 -30.38 -29.91
N THR A 441 -22.07 -31.65 -30.18
CA THR A 441 -21.23 -32.58 -30.94
C THR A 441 -21.86 -32.89 -32.30
N PRO A 442 -21.06 -33.21 -33.34
CA PRO A 442 -21.60 -33.75 -34.58
C PRO A 442 -22.41 -35.03 -34.33
N PHE A 443 -23.52 -35.19 -35.06
CA PHE A 443 -24.25 -36.46 -35.08
C PHE A 443 -23.33 -37.60 -35.54
N ARG A 444 -23.48 -38.76 -34.92
CA ARG A 444 -22.70 -39.97 -35.22
C ARG A 444 -23.45 -40.89 -36.16
#